data_AF-A0A532D803-F1
#
_entry.id   AF-A0A532D803-F1
#
_cell.length_a   1.000
_cell.length_b   1.000
_cell.length_c   1.000
_cell.angle_alpha   90.00
_cell.angle_beta   90.00
_cell.angle_gamma   90.00
#
_symmetry.space_group_name_H-M   'P 1'
#
loop_
_entity.id
_entity.type
_entity.pdbx_description
1 polymer ?
#
loop_
_entity_poly.entity_id
_entity_poly.type
_entity_poly.pdbx_seq_one_letter_code
_entity_poly.pdbx_strand_id
1 'polypeptide(L)'
;DHVLAVGALDMNDKRAGFSNWGPHIKIAAPGVEILSLRARRTDFILLSQAKDYKAGESFVGPKAMFMRASGTSFSAPIVSAVASLIWAKHPNLTNEQVERMILESADDVEVPGWDQLSGAGRLNAAKALKADPNYFLTAKVSEVAAAELKGKTVIQVSGTAIGSRLEKYEIQIGQGENPTKWKTVAKEKSKSVKDGVLATFPVKELTATGTWTVRLVAEDGVKTKEARGSLDVN
;
A
#
# COMPACT_ATOMS: atom_id res chain seq x y z
N ASP A 1 -1.40 -12.41 8.63
CA ASP A 1 -0.07 -11.93 8.21
C ASP A 1 0.53 -11.00 9.24
N HIS A 2 1.71 -11.35 9.76
CA HIS A 2 2.40 -10.66 10.85
C HIS A 2 3.73 -10.00 10.40
N VAL A 3 3.88 -9.68 9.12
CA VAL A 3 5.11 -9.09 8.56
C VAL A 3 4.79 -7.84 7.74
N LEU A 4 5.63 -6.82 7.89
CA LEU A 4 5.66 -5.62 7.04
C LEU A 4 6.65 -5.84 5.90
N ALA A 5 6.17 -6.22 4.72
CA ALA A 5 7.00 -6.27 3.52
C ALA A 5 7.28 -4.85 3.00
N VAL A 6 8.58 -4.56 2.82
CA VAL A 6 9.09 -3.21 2.51
C VAL A 6 9.69 -3.16 1.10
N GLY A 7 9.14 -2.31 0.24
CA GLY A 7 9.68 -1.98 -1.07
C GLY A 7 10.77 -0.89 -1.00
N ALA A 8 11.57 -0.78 -2.07
CA ALA A 8 12.59 0.26 -2.19
C ALA A 8 12.16 1.37 -3.16
N LEU A 9 12.34 2.62 -2.73
CA LEU A 9 12.18 3.82 -3.55
C LEU A 9 13.53 4.48 -3.84
N ASP A 10 13.61 5.16 -4.97
CA ASP A 10 14.67 6.11 -5.29
C ASP A 10 14.38 7.52 -4.76
N MET A 11 15.24 8.48 -5.09
CA MET A 11 15.13 9.87 -4.64
C MET A 11 13.95 10.65 -5.25
N ASN A 12 13.30 10.10 -6.28
CA ASN A 12 12.16 10.71 -6.97
C ASN A 12 10.83 10.05 -6.57
N ASP A 13 10.82 9.30 -5.47
CA ASP A 13 9.70 8.47 -5.03
C ASP A 13 9.26 7.43 -6.05
N LYS A 14 10.20 6.95 -6.86
CA LYS A 14 9.95 5.87 -7.82
C LYS A 14 10.43 4.53 -7.29
N ARG A 15 9.64 3.48 -7.51
CA ARG A 15 10.04 2.10 -7.19
C ARG A 15 11.38 1.82 -7.86
N ALA A 16 12.38 1.50 -7.06
CA ALA A 16 13.69 1.12 -7.55
C ALA A 16 13.54 -0.10 -8.48
N GLY A 17 14.21 -0.08 -9.64
CA GLY A 17 14.03 -1.10 -10.69
C GLY A 17 14.19 -2.55 -10.17
N PHE A 18 15.11 -2.77 -9.23
CA PHE A 18 15.40 -4.06 -8.60
C PHE A 18 14.38 -4.49 -7.52
N SER A 19 13.52 -3.60 -7.04
CA SER A 19 12.59 -3.91 -5.95
C SER A 19 11.47 -4.82 -6.44
N ASN A 20 11.29 -6.00 -5.87
CA ASN A 20 10.10 -6.79 -6.15
C ASN A 20 8.82 -6.00 -5.80
N TRP A 21 7.72 -6.38 -6.46
CA TRP A 21 6.42 -5.72 -6.36
C TRP A 21 5.31 -6.78 -6.35
N GLY A 22 4.12 -6.37 -5.93
CA GLY A 22 2.94 -7.22 -5.87
C GLY A 22 2.09 -6.95 -4.63
N PRO A 23 1.00 -7.73 -4.45
CA PRO A 23 0.01 -7.47 -3.42
C PRO A 23 0.48 -7.66 -1.98
N HIS A 24 1.67 -8.20 -1.79
CA HIS A 24 2.28 -8.38 -0.48
C HIS A 24 3.04 -7.14 0.00
N ILE A 25 3.36 -6.17 -0.88
CA ILE A 25 4.05 -4.94 -0.47
C ILE A 25 3.11 -4.09 0.38
N LYS A 26 3.54 -3.80 1.62
CA LYS A 26 2.74 -3.01 2.57
C LYS A 26 3.17 -1.55 2.60
N ILE A 27 4.47 -1.27 2.45
CA ILE A 27 5.03 0.08 2.49
C ILE A 27 6.33 0.14 1.69
N ALA A 28 6.77 1.33 1.32
CA ALA A 28 8.08 1.53 0.73
C ALA A 28 8.90 2.57 1.50
N ALA A 29 10.23 2.47 1.39
CA ALA A 29 11.16 3.42 2.00
C ALA A 29 12.39 3.61 1.09
N PRO A 30 13.17 4.68 1.27
CA PRO A 30 14.38 4.91 0.48
C PRO A 30 15.30 3.68 0.48
N GLY A 31 15.70 3.24 -0.71
CA GLY A 31 16.54 2.05 -0.89
C GLY A 31 17.59 2.19 -1.98
N VAL A 32 17.77 3.39 -2.54
CA VAL A 32 18.76 3.69 -3.57
C VAL A 32 19.77 4.70 -3.04
N GLU A 33 21.06 4.45 -3.28
CA GLU A 33 22.17 5.33 -2.87
C GLU A 33 22.23 5.63 -1.37
N ILE A 34 21.86 4.64 -0.54
CA ILE A 34 21.82 4.76 0.91
C ILE A 34 23.23 4.75 1.47
N LEU A 35 23.60 5.86 2.10
CA LEU A 35 24.86 6.00 2.83
C LEU A 35 24.73 5.34 4.20
N SER A 36 25.61 4.39 4.51
CA SER A 36 25.66 3.75 5.83
C SER A 36 27.09 3.51 6.30
N LEU A 37 27.21 3.14 7.57
CA LEU A 37 28.46 2.69 8.16
C LEU A 37 28.91 1.40 7.49
N ARG A 38 30.22 1.24 7.36
CA ARG A 38 30.83 0.03 6.83
C ARG A 38 31.90 -0.48 7.78
N ALA A 39 31.90 -1.79 8.04
CA ALA A 39 32.99 -2.43 8.76
C ALA A 39 34.33 -2.29 8.00
N ARG A 40 35.42 -2.07 8.72
CA ARG A 40 36.74 -1.92 8.11
C ARG A 40 37.11 -3.22 7.38
N ARG A 41 37.67 -3.10 6.17
CA ARG A 41 38.10 -4.23 5.31
C ARG A 41 36.96 -5.11 4.77
N THR A 42 35.71 -4.67 4.83
CA THR A 42 34.60 -5.38 4.17
C THR A 42 34.13 -4.65 2.93
N ASP A 43 33.71 -5.40 1.92
CA ASP A 43 33.03 -4.89 0.73
C ASP A 43 31.96 -5.90 0.31
N PHE A 44 30.73 -5.71 0.80
CA PHE A 44 29.65 -6.66 0.51
C PHE A 44 29.07 -6.48 -0.89
N ILE A 45 29.41 -5.42 -1.62
CA ILE A 45 28.94 -5.25 -3.02
C ILE A 45 29.62 -6.28 -3.92
N LEU A 46 30.84 -6.73 -3.58
CA LEU A 46 31.47 -7.86 -4.28
C LEU A 46 30.64 -9.16 -4.20
N LEU A 47 29.76 -9.29 -3.19
CA LEU A 47 28.85 -10.44 -3.05
C LEU A 47 27.60 -10.33 -3.93
N SER A 48 27.26 -9.14 -4.42
CA SER A 48 26.07 -8.92 -5.25
C SER A 48 26.27 -9.33 -6.72
N GLN A 49 27.50 -9.68 -7.11
CA GLN A 49 27.88 -9.99 -8.50
C GLN A 49 27.53 -8.85 -9.47
N ALA A 50 27.52 -7.60 -8.99
CA ALA A 50 27.30 -6.43 -9.83
C ALA A 50 28.35 -6.41 -10.95
N LYS A 51 27.85 -6.40 -12.20
CA LYS A 51 28.70 -6.30 -13.39
C LYS A 51 29.45 -4.97 -13.33
N ASP A 52 30.75 -5.03 -13.56
CA ASP A 52 31.66 -3.87 -13.63
C ASP A 52 31.94 -3.14 -12.31
N TYR A 53 31.46 -3.63 -11.15
CA TYR A 53 31.81 -3.06 -9.85
C TYR A 53 33.29 -3.27 -9.52
N LYS A 54 33.99 -2.21 -9.13
CA LYS A 54 35.37 -2.27 -8.65
C LYS A 54 35.41 -2.23 -7.13
N ALA A 55 36.24 -3.07 -6.52
CA ALA A 55 36.40 -3.10 -5.08
C ALA A 55 36.66 -1.70 -4.51
N GLY A 56 35.84 -1.29 -3.54
CA GLY A 56 35.92 0.02 -2.89
C GLY A 56 35.30 1.20 -3.65
N GLU A 57 34.73 1.00 -4.85
CA GLU A 57 34.07 2.04 -5.63
C GLU A 57 32.90 2.70 -4.89
N SER A 58 32.21 1.93 -4.04
CA SER A 58 31.10 2.43 -3.22
C SER A 58 31.53 3.07 -1.90
N PHE A 59 32.83 3.08 -1.57
CA PHE A 59 33.32 3.62 -0.30
C PHE A 59 33.28 5.15 -0.31
N VAL A 60 32.92 5.73 0.83
CA VAL A 60 32.79 7.18 0.99
C VAL A 60 33.71 7.69 2.10
N GLY A 61 34.40 8.79 1.78
CA GLY A 61 35.27 9.54 2.69
C GLY A 61 36.72 9.01 2.74
N PRO A 62 37.66 9.83 3.25
CA PRO A 62 39.09 9.57 3.17
C PRO A 62 39.55 8.33 3.95
N LYS A 63 38.79 7.94 4.99
CA LYS A 63 39.06 6.74 5.79
C LYS A 63 38.27 5.52 5.32
N ALA A 64 37.46 5.63 4.26
CA ALA A 64 36.54 4.60 3.79
C ALA A 64 35.78 3.95 4.95
N MET A 65 35.13 4.75 5.79
CA MET A 65 34.33 4.28 6.94
C MET A 65 32.84 4.18 6.63
N PHE A 66 32.43 4.76 5.51
CA PHE A 66 31.06 4.74 5.00
C PHE A 66 31.04 4.10 3.62
N MET A 67 29.86 3.69 3.19
CA MET A 67 29.62 3.31 1.80
C MET A 67 28.19 3.65 1.35
N ARG A 68 28.02 3.84 0.04
CA ARG A 68 26.69 3.94 -0.59
C ARG A 68 26.31 2.60 -1.18
N ALA A 69 25.07 2.18 -0.96
CA ALA A 69 24.55 0.95 -1.51
C ALA A 69 23.04 1.07 -1.78
N SER A 70 22.56 0.18 -2.65
CA SER A 70 21.16 0.13 -3.05
C SER A 70 20.59 -1.28 -2.81
N GLY A 71 19.36 -1.36 -2.35
CA GLY A 71 18.66 -2.61 -2.06
C GLY A 71 17.47 -2.42 -1.11
N THR A 72 16.46 -3.28 -1.22
CA THR A 72 15.35 -3.35 -0.26
C THR A 72 15.83 -3.69 1.16
N SER A 73 16.97 -4.38 1.28
CA SER A 73 17.69 -4.59 2.53
C SER A 73 18.10 -3.30 3.24
N PHE A 74 18.18 -2.16 2.55
CA PHE A 74 18.40 -0.84 3.16
C PHE A 74 17.09 -0.11 3.49
N SER A 75 16.02 -0.37 2.75
CA SER A 75 14.68 0.15 3.06
C SER A 75 14.09 -0.46 4.34
N ALA A 76 14.23 -1.78 4.51
CA ALA A 76 13.71 -2.52 5.66
C ALA A 76 14.21 -2.01 7.04
N PRO A 77 15.52 -1.74 7.26
CA PRO A 77 15.99 -1.19 8.53
C PRO A 77 15.51 0.25 8.79
N ILE A 78 15.22 1.04 7.76
CA ILE A 78 14.63 2.38 7.94
C ILE A 78 13.20 2.25 8.52
N VAL A 79 12.39 1.35 7.98
CA VAL A 79 11.05 1.07 8.55
C VAL A 79 11.16 0.48 9.96
N SER A 80 12.10 -0.43 10.18
CA SER A 80 12.36 -1.02 11.50
C SER A 80 12.78 0.02 12.54
N ALA A 81 13.57 1.02 12.13
CA ALA A 81 13.97 2.13 12.99
C ALA A 81 12.76 3.00 13.39
N VAL A 82 11.85 3.29 12.46
CA VAL A 82 10.63 4.04 12.78
C VAL A 82 9.71 3.24 13.71
N ALA A 83 9.53 1.94 13.48
CA ALA A 83 8.80 1.07 14.40
C ALA A 83 9.41 1.10 15.82
N SER A 84 10.73 1.02 15.91
CA SER A 84 11.47 1.12 17.18
C SER A 84 11.27 2.48 17.87
N LEU A 85 11.27 3.59 17.11
CA LEU A 85 10.99 4.93 17.66
C LEU A 85 9.55 5.06 18.18
N ILE A 86 8.58 4.44 17.50
CA ILE A 86 7.18 4.42 17.97
C ILE A 86 7.10 3.68 19.31
N TRP A 87 7.69 2.48 19.42
CA TRP A 87 7.72 1.75 20.69
C TRP A 87 8.49 2.48 21.78
N ALA A 88 9.61 3.12 21.46
CA ALA A 88 10.37 3.90 22.44
C ALA A 88 9.52 5.03 23.05
N LYS A 89 8.63 5.63 22.25
CA LYS A 89 7.70 6.67 22.71
C LYS A 89 6.44 6.10 23.38
N HIS A 90 5.98 4.94 22.94
CA HIS A 90 4.74 4.29 23.37
C HIS A 90 4.96 2.78 23.59
N PRO A 91 5.59 2.39 24.71
CA PRO A 91 6.10 1.02 24.91
C PRO A 91 5.01 -0.05 25.04
N ASN A 92 3.77 0.35 25.32
CA ASN A 92 2.64 -0.58 25.49
C ASN A 92 1.85 -0.82 24.19
N LEU A 93 2.27 -0.24 23.06
CA LEU A 93 1.60 -0.48 21.78
C LEU A 93 1.83 -1.90 21.29
N THR A 94 0.76 -2.51 20.81
CA THR A 94 0.80 -3.80 20.10
C THR A 94 1.50 -3.65 18.75
N ASN A 95 1.97 -4.77 18.20
CA ASN A 95 2.56 -4.81 16.85
C ASN A 95 1.60 -4.24 15.80
N GLU A 96 0.31 -4.57 15.91
CA GLU A 96 -0.75 -4.13 15.01
C GLU A 96 -0.95 -2.61 15.07
N GLN A 97 -0.86 -2.01 16.26
CA GLN A 97 -0.96 -0.55 16.42
C GLN A 97 0.26 0.16 15.83
N VAL A 98 1.46 -0.38 16.01
CA VAL A 98 2.68 0.19 15.41
C VAL A 98 2.65 0.08 13.89
N GLU A 99 2.29 -1.10 13.36
CA GLU A 99 2.09 -1.30 11.92
C GLU A 99 1.07 -0.31 11.36
N ARG A 100 -0.06 -0.15 12.02
CA ARG A 100 -1.11 0.80 11.63
C ARG A 100 -0.63 2.24 11.63
N MET A 101 0.09 2.67 12.67
CA MET A 101 0.67 4.02 12.71
C MET A 101 1.61 4.26 11.53
N ILE A 102 2.40 3.25 11.14
CA ILE A 102 3.31 3.33 9.99
C ILE A 102 2.52 3.41 8.67
N LEU A 103 1.56 2.53 8.44
CA LEU A 103 0.82 2.44 7.18
C LEU A 103 -0.15 3.60 6.96
N GLU A 104 -0.85 4.05 8.01
CA GLU A 104 -1.85 5.12 7.88
C GLU A 104 -1.23 6.52 7.81
N SER A 105 0.08 6.64 8.05
CA SER A 105 0.81 7.90 8.01
C SER A 105 1.75 8.03 6.81
N ALA A 106 1.87 6.98 6.00
CA ALA A 106 2.67 6.98 4.79
C ALA A 106 2.23 8.10 3.83
N ASP A 107 3.19 8.64 3.09
CA ASP A 107 2.92 9.54 1.98
C ASP A 107 2.58 8.70 0.75
N ASP A 108 1.38 8.86 0.24
CA ASP A 108 0.93 8.25 -1.01
C ASP A 108 1.81 8.75 -2.17
N VAL A 109 2.47 7.81 -2.85
CA VAL A 109 3.41 8.04 -3.95
C VAL A 109 3.16 7.00 -5.03
N GLU A 110 3.77 7.18 -6.20
CA GLU A 110 3.50 6.37 -7.40
C GLU A 110 2.06 6.48 -7.91
N VAL A 111 1.18 5.59 -7.48
CA VAL A 111 -0.20 5.48 -7.95
C VAL A 111 -1.12 5.82 -6.79
N PRO A 112 -2.05 6.79 -6.93
CA PRO A 112 -2.92 7.20 -5.83
C PRO A 112 -3.64 6.03 -5.15
N GLY A 113 -3.56 5.99 -3.82
CA GLY A 113 -4.13 4.95 -2.98
C GLY A 113 -3.12 3.88 -2.58
N TRP A 114 -3.61 2.67 -2.28
CA TRP A 114 -2.71 1.52 -2.14
C TRP A 114 -2.38 0.98 -3.53
N ASP A 115 -1.11 0.65 -3.75
CA ASP A 115 -0.64 0.09 -5.01
C ASP A 115 0.39 -1.03 -4.83
N GLN A 116 0.61 -1.84 -5.87
CA GLN A 116 1.50 -3.00 -5.80
C GLN A 116 3.00 -2.66 -5.82
N LEU A 117 3.36 -1.42 -6.15
CA LEU A 117 4.72 -0.92 -6.27
C LEU A 117 5.20 -0.33 -4.94
N SER A 118 4.36 0.47 -4.27
CA SER A 118 4.71 1.19 -3.04
C SER A 118 3.90 0.80 -1.79
N GLY A 119 2.87 -0.03 -1.94
CA GLY A 119 1.99 -0.42 -0.86
C GLY A 119 1.13 0.76 -0.41
N ALA A 120 1.19 1.09 0.88
CA ALA A 120 0.53 2.29 1.42
C ALA A 120 1.25 3.61 1.06
N GLY A 121 2.41 3.54 0.40
CA GLY A 121 3.22 4.70 0.03
C GLY A 121 4.60 4.71 0.70
N ARG A 122 5.25 5.86 0.63
CA ARG A 122 6.56 6.11 1.26
C ARG A 122 6.40 6.32 2.77
N LEU A 123 7.24 5.64 3.55
CA LEU A 123 7.38 5.86 4.98
C LEU A 123 7.58 7.34 5.34
N ASN A 124 6.73 7.86 6.24
CA ASN A 124 6.88 9.19 6.81
C ASN A 124 7.04 9.10 8.34
N ALA A 125 8.30 9.12 8.81
CA ALA A 125 8.62 8.95 10.23
C ALA A 125 7.93 10.02 11.13
N ALA A 126 7.89 11.27 10.67
CA ALA A 126 7.33 12.37 11.45
C ALA A 126 5.81 12.25 11.62
N LYS A 127 5.09 11.85 10.56
CA LYS A 127 3.65 11.58 10.64
C LYS A 127 3.38 10.31 11.45
N ALA A 128 4.18 9.26 11.29
CA ALA A 128 4.03 7.99 12.02
C ALA A 128 4.10 8.20 13.54
N LEU A 129 5.08 9.00 14.01
CA LEU A 129 5.24 9.31 15.45
C LEU A 129 4.11 10.17 16.06
N LYS A 130 3.21 10.70 15.23
CA LYS A 130 2.04 11.50 15.60
C LYS A 130 0.72 10.80 15.25
N ALA A 131 0.77 9.64 14.62
CA ALA A 131 -0.43 8.91 14.20
C ALA A 131 -1.20 8.39 15.42
N ASP A 132 -2.52 8.33 15.29
CA ASP A 132 -3.37 7.70 16.30
C ASP A 132 -3.25 6.16 16.16
N PRO A 133 -2.78 5.45 17.20
CA PRO A 133 -2.64 3.99 17.16
C PRO A 133 -3.96 3.23 16.94
N ASN A 134 -5.08 3.85 17.26
CA ASN A 134 -6.41 3.26 17.13
C ASN A 134 -7.10 3.65 15.82
N TYR A 135 -6.46 4.52 15.03
CA TYR A 135 -7.01 4.96 13.75
C TYR A 135 -6.84 3.92 12.66
N PHE A 136 -7.95 3.48 12.05
CA PHE A 136 -7.90 2.69 10.82
C PHE A 136 -9.04 3.04 9.89
N LEU A 137 -8.77 2.94 8.59
CA LEU A 137 -9.77 2.95 7.54
C LEU A 137 -9.36 1.90 6.51
N THR A 138 -10.19 0.90 6.32
CA THR A 138 -9.89 -0.24 5.44
C THR A 138 -10.96 -0.33 4.37
N ALA A 139 -10.51 -0.21 3.12
CA ALA A 139 -11.27 -0.53 1.92
C ALA A 139 -10.59 -1.72 1.24
N LYS A 140 -11.35 -2.79 0.96
CA LYS A 140 -10.89 -3.94 0.19
C LYS A 140 -12.05 -4.48 -0.63
N VAL A 141 -11.84 -4.68 -1.92
CA VAL A 141 -12.73 -5.50 -2.76
C VAL A 141 -12.13 -6.89 -2.80
N SER A 142 -12.90 -7.90 -2.41
CA SER A 142 -12.45 -9.31 -2.42
C SER A 142 -12.99 -10.06 -3.62
N GLU A 143 -14.20 -9.73 -4.06
CA GLU A 143 -14.85 -10.38 -5.20
C GLU A 143 -15.85 -9.42 -5.86
N VAL A 144 -15.92 -9.52 -7.18
CA VAL A 144 -16.98 -8.91 -8.00
C VAL A 144 -17.52 -10.02 -8.91
N ALA A 145 -18.76 -10.41 -8.72
CA ALA A 145 -19.33 -11.54 -9.45
C ALA A 145 -20.82 -11.35 -9.73
N ALA A 146 -21.31 -12.03 -10.77
CA ALA A 146 -22.75 -12.18 -10.95
C ALA A 146 -23.33 -13.08 -9.86
N ALA A 147 -24.48 -12.69 -9.32
CA ALA A 147 -25.22 -13.43 -8.31
C ALA A 147 -26.72 -13.38 -8.62
N GLU A 148 -27.49 -14.31 -8.06
CA GLU A 148 -28.94 -14.31 -8.18
C GLU A 148 -29.58 -13.78 -6.89
N LEU A 149 -30.42 -12.75 -7.02
CA LEU A 149 -31.12 -12.15 -5.90
C LEU A 149 -32.60 -11.99 -6.23
N LYS A 150 -33.46 -12.72 -5.52
CA LYS A 150 -34.92 -12.72 -5.72
C LYS A 150 -35.33 -12.98 -7.19
N GLY A 151 -34.68 -13.95 -7.84
CA GLY A 151 -34.96 -14.35 -9.23
C GLY A 151 -34.47 -13.35 -10.28
N LYS A 152 -33.55 -12.44 -9.93
CA LYS A 152 -32.90 -11.50 -10.85
C LYS A 152 -31.39 -11.64 -10.76
N THR A 153 -30.72 -11.67 -11.90
CA THR A 153 -29.27 -11.56 -11.98
C THR A 153 -28.83 -10.15 -11.59
N VAL A 154 -27.97 -10.07 -10.59
CA VAL A 154 -27.34 -8.84 -10.09
C VAL A 154 -25.83 -9.02 -10.09
N ILE A 155 -25.08 -7.93 -10.00
CA ILE A 155 -23.66 -7.97 -9.68
C ILE A 155 -23.53 -7.75 -8.18
N GLN A 156 -22.86 -8.67 -7.51
CA GLN A 156 -22.52 -8.60 -6.10
C GLN A 156 -21.06 -8.18 -5.95
N VAL A 157 -20.84 -7.22 -5.06
CA VAL A 157 -19.51 -6.76 -4.67
C VAL A 157 -19.29 -7.16 -3.22
N SER A 158 -18.32 -8.03 -2.98
CA SER A 158 -17.95 -8.52 -1.65
C SER A 158 -16.61 -7.94 -1.22
N GLY A 159 -16.47 -7.64 0.07
CA GLY A 159 -15.23 -7.11 0.61
C GLY A 159 -15.37 -6.52 2.01
N THR A 160 -14.49 -5.57 2.30
CA THR A 160 -14.35 -4.94 3.62
C THR A 160 -14.36 -3.42 3.46
N ALA A 161 -15.27 -2.77 4.17
CA ALA A 161 -15.36 -1.33 4.38
C ALA A 161 -15.60 -1.10 5.88
N ILE A 162 -14.52 -0.88 6.62
CA ILE A 162 -14.54 -0.63 8.06
C ILE A 162 -13.60 0.52 8.40
N GLY A 163 -13.85 1.20 9.51
CA GLY A 163 -12.92 2.20 10.02
C GLY A 163 -13.31 2.65 11.42
N SER A 164 -12.33 3.12 12.18
CA SER A 164 -12.56 3.66 13.53
C SER A 164 -13.48 4.88 13.53
N ARG A 165 -13.58 5.57 12.38
CA ARG A 165 -14.46 6.73 12.15
C ARG A 165 -15.15 6.67 10.78
N LEU A 166 -15.45 5.46 10.27
CA LEU A 166 -16.07 5.31 8.95
C LEU A 166 -17.39 6.10 8.87
N GLU A 167 -17.43 7.11 8.01
CA GLU A 167 -18.62 7.94 7.80
C GLU A 167 -19.51 7.36 6.70
N LYS A 168 -18.91 6.91 5.59
CA LYS A 168 -19.63 6.34 4.46
C LYS A 168 -18.69 5.51 3.57
N TYR A 169 -19.30 4.69 2.71
CA TYR A 169 -18.62 4.14 1.56
C TYR A 169 -19.50 4.16 0.31
N GLU A 170 -18.87 4.20 -0.86
CA GLU A 170 -19.52 4.16 -2.16
C GLU A 170 -18.95 3.03 -3.01
N ILE A 171 -19.81 2.40 -3.82
CA ILE A 171 -19.40 1.51 -4.90
C ILE A 171 -19.62 2.22 -6.21
N GLN A 172 -18.55 2.30 -7.00
CA GLN A 172 -18.51 2.97 -8.28
C GLN A 172 -18.04 2.00 -9.36
N ILE A 173 -18.50 2.22 -10.60
CA ILE A 173 -18.10 1.42 -11.76
C ILE A 173 -17.55 2.33 -12.86
N GLY A 174 -16.59 1.81 -13.62
CA GLY A 174 -16.05 2.46 -14.82
C GLY A 174 -15.65 1.40 -15.85
N GLN A 175 -15.85 1.72 -17.13
CA GLN A 175 -15.53 0.80 -18.23
C GLN A 175 -14.03 0.83 -18.57
N GLY A 176 -13.44 -0.34 -18.77
CA GLY A 176 -12.02 -0.56 -19.03
C GLY A 176 -11.24 -0.88 -17.75
N GLU A 177 -9.98 -1.29 -17.91
CA GLU A 177 -9.10 -1.65 -16.79
C GLU A 177 -8.75 -0.43 -15.91
N ASN A 178 -8.53 0.74 -16.53
CA ASN A 178 -8.12 1.98 -15.88
C ASN A 178 -9.05 3.15 -16.23
N PRO A 179 -10.32 3.13 -15.77
CA PRO A 179 -11.29 4.15 -16.14
C PRO A 179 -10.99 5.49 -15.47
N THR A 180 -11.22 6.58 -16.21
CA THR A 180 -11.16 7.97 -15.71
C THR A 180 -12.53 8.54 -15.39
N LYS A 181 -13.61 7.89 -15.86
CA LYS A 181 -15.00 8.26 -15.59
C LYS A 181 -15.65 7.19 -14.72
N TRP A 182 -16.29 7.64 -13.64
CA TRP A 182 -16.88 6.77 -12.63
C TRP A 182 -18.36 7.08 -12.44
N LYS A 183 -19.16 6.01 -12.31
CA LYS A 183 -20.59 6.08 -11.97
C LYS A 183 -20.83 5.42 -10.62
N THR A 184 -21.40 6.14 -9.66
CA THR A 184 -21.79 5.53 -8.39
C THR A 184 -23.04 4.67 -8.55
N VAL A 185 -22.96 3.41 -8.12
CA VAL A 185 -24.06 2.42 -8.17
C VAL A 185 -24.61 2.09 -6.78
N ALA A 186 -23.85 2.35 -5.71
CA ALA A 186 -24.32 2.22 -4.34
C ALA A 186 -23.63 3.22 -3.42
N LYS A 187 -24.37 3.68 -2.38
CA LYS A 187 -23.85 4.52 -1.30
C LYS A 187 -24.42 4.02 0.02
N GLU A 188 -23.56 3.90 1.02
CA GLU A 188 -23.91 3.43 2.35
C GLU A 188 -23.33 4.40 3.39
N LYS A 189 -24.13 4.78 4.39
CA LYS A 189 -23.73 5.72 5.45
C LYS A 189 -23.55 4.97 6.76
N SER A 190 -22.41 5.17 7.40
CA SER A 190 -22.03 4.62 8.71
C SER A 190 -22.18 3.10 8.85
N LYS A 191 -22.30 2.37 7.74
CA LYS A 191 -22.39 0.92 7.72
C LYS A 191 -20.98 0.35 7.63
N SER A 192 -20.62 -0.47 8.60
CA SER A 192 -19.37 -1.23 8.57
C SER A 192 -19.64 -2.63 8.04
N VAL A 193 -18.85 -3.05 7.04
CA VAL A 193 -18.92 -4.39 6.46
C VAL A 193 -17.52 -5.00 6.51
N LYS A 194 -17.38 -6.18 7.12
CA LYS A 194 -16.13 -6.93 7.15
C LYS A 194 -16.36 -8.28 6.47
N ASP A 195 -15.56 -8.55 5.44
CA ASP A 195 -15.54 -9.79 4.65
C ASP A 195 -16.95 -10.25 4.24
N GLY A 196 -17.75 -9.32 3.73
CA GLY A 196 -19.16 -9.53 3.41
C GLY A 196 -19.62 -8.74 2.19
N VAL A 197 -20.94 -8.75 1.93
CA VAL A 197 -21.51 -8.05 0.78
C VAL A 197 -21.54 -6.54 1.03
N LEU A 198 -20.76 -5.79 0.25
CA LEU A 198 -20.69 -4.34 0.30
C LEU A 198 -21.89 -3.71 -0.42
N ALA A 199 -22.23 -4.22 -1.60
CA ALA A 199 -23.40 -3.80 -2.37
C ALA A 199 -23.79 -4.85 -3.41
N THR A 200 -25.02 -4.72 -3.90
CA THR A 200 -25.51 -5.40 -5.11
C THR A 200 -26.10 -4.37 -6.05
N PHE A 201 -25.86 -4.48 -7.36
CA PHE A 201 -26.47 -3.60 -8.36
C PHE A 201 -26.95 -4.38 -9.59
N PRO A 202 -27.97 -3.88 -10.32
CA PRO A 202 -28.48 -4.56 -11.51
C PRO A 202 -27.45 -4.65 -12.64
N VAL A 203 -27.44 -5.77 -13.40
CA VAL A 203 -26.53 -5.96 -14.56
C VAL A 203 -26.68 -4.85 -15.62
N LYS A 204 -27.88 -4.27 -15.77
CA LYS A 204 -28.15 -3.15 -16.70
C LYS A 204 -27.31 -1.89 -16.47
N GLU A 205 -26.65 -1.77 -15.31
CA GLU A 205 -25.72 -0.67 -15.05
C GLU A 205 -24.43 -0.79 -15.88
N LEU A 206 -24.11 -2.01 -16.34
CA LEU A 206 -23.00 -2.33 -17.24
C LEU A 206 -23.49 -2.22 -18.68
N THR A 207 -23.26 -1.06 -19.30
CA THR A 207 -23.89 -0.68 -20.58
C THR A 207 -23.17 -1.20 -21.83
N ALA A 208 -22.07 -1.93 -21.66
CA ALA A 208 -21.24 -2.42 -22.75
C ALA A 208 -20.49 -3.69 -22.34
N THR A 209 -20.12 -4.50 -23.33
CA THR A 209 -19.25 -5.67 -23.13
C THR A 209 -17.80 -5.23 -22.89
N GLY A 210 -16.99 -6.17 -22.40
CA GLY A 210 -15.59 -5.98 -22.02
C GLY A 210 -15.38 -5.83 -20.52
N THR A 211 -14.17 -5.46 -20.15
CA THR A 211 -13.76 -5.31 -18.75
C THR A 211 -14.37 -4.08 -18.10
N TRP A 212 -14.88 -4.26 -16.89
CA TRP A 212 -15.33 -3.20 -16.00
C TRP A 212 -14.53 -3.23 -14.71
N THR A 213 -14.10 -2.06 -14.26
CA THR A 213 -13.48 -1.89 -12.95
C THR A 213 -14.51 -1.39 -11.95
N VAL A 214 -14.63 -2.09 -10.84
CA VAL A 214 -15.41 -1.70 -9.66
C VAL A 214 -14.48 -1.07 -8.65
N ARG A 215 -14.86 0.09 -8.13
CA ARG A 215 -14.12 0.84 -7.12
C ARG A 215 -14.96 1.03 -5.87
N LEU A 216 -14.46 0.54 -4.74
CA LEU A 216 -14.91 0.89 -3.40
C LEU A 216 -14.19 2.17 -2.96
N VAL A 217 -14.93 3.16 -2.50
CA VAL A 217 -14.40 4.40 -1.91
C VAL A 217 -14.95 4.51 -0.49
N ALA A 218 -14.09 4.40 0.53
CA ALA A 218 -14.46 4.56 1.94
C ALA A 218 -13.92 5.87 2.48
N GLU A 219 -14.74 6.61 3.24
CA GLU A 219 -14.42 7.95 3.76
C GLU A 219 -14.71 8.03 5.27
N ASP A 220 -13.86 8.75 6.01
CA ASP A 220 -14.01 9.02 7.44
C ASP A 220 -14.19 10.53 7.77
N GLY A 221 -14.50 11.33 6.74
CA GLY A 221 -14.62 12.79 6.82
C GLY A 221 -13.31 13.56 6.62
N VAL A 222 -12.15 12.89 6.70
CA VAL A 222 -10.82 13.51 6.51
C VAL A 222 -9.98 12.75 5.49
N LYS A 223 -9.95 11.42 5.58
CA LYS A 223 -9.23 10.51 4.70
C LYS A 223 -10.20 9.70 3.85
N THR A 224 -9.69 9.34 2.69
CA THR A 224 -10.35 8.44 1.73
C THR A 224 -9.44 7.26 1.49
N LYS A 225 -10.00 6.04 1.46
CA LYS A 225 -9.32 4.83 1.01
C LYS A 225 -10.10 4.21 -0.13
N GLU A 226 -9.38 3.80 -1.17
CA GLU A 226 -9.96 3.16 -2.34
C GLU A 226 -9.49 1.71 -2.45
N ALA A 227 -10.36 0.85 -2.97
CA ALA A 227 -10.00 -0.49 -3.41
C ALA A 227 -10.70 -0.81 -4.72
N ARG A 228 -10.08 -1.66 -5.55
CA ARG A 228 -10.58 -1.99 -6.88
C ARG A 228 -10.74 -3.50 -7.04
N GLY A 229 -11.74 -3.89 -7.81
CA GLY A 229 -11.90 -5.22 -8.38
C GLY A 229 -12.32 -5.09 -9.84
N SER A 230 -12.29 -6.18 -10.59
CA SER A 230 -12.68 -6.19 -12.01
C SER A 230 -13.68 -7.31 -12.28
N LEU A 231 -14.44 -7.12 -13.36
CA LEU A 231 -15.37 -8.08 -13.91
C LEU A 231 -15.35 -7.96 -15.43
N ASP A 232 -15.31 -9.09 -16.13
CA ASP A 232 -15.48 -9.12 -17.58
C ASP A 232 -16.94 -9.43 -17.94
N VAL A 233 -17.52 -8.59 -18.81
CA VAL A 233 -18.88 -8.75 -19.32
C VAL A 233 -18.81 -9.23 -20.75
N ASN A 234 -19.30 -10.45 -20.98
CA ASN A 234 -19.41 -11.05 -22.31
C ASN A 234 -20.76 -10.77 -22.97
#